data_AF-A0A7Y3IZ55-F1
#
_entry.id   AF-A0A7Y3IZ55-F1
#
_cell.length_a   1.000
_cell.length_b   1.000
_cell.length_c   1.000
_cell.angle_alpha   90.00
_cell.angle_beta   90.00
_cell.angle_gamma   90.00
#
_symmetry.space_group_name_H-M   'P 1'
#
loop_
_entity.id
_entity.type
_entity.pdbx_description
1 polymer ?
#
loop_
_entity_poly.entity_id
_entity_poly.type
_entity_poly.pdbx_seq_one_letter_code
_entity_poly.pdbx_strand_id
1 'polypeptide(L)'
;MALFSKLQEEFASVWNLLNDTSTALARAKLFQEFENDLRVWRAQLQQHRQDTQVTDEVRRKIKDLRAFLRQQGVELILGQKDIVTRGWRHDDAEREGFRRCVLFIQPKEVFWISGSENHGALKDALGSKLKLQDLNAWPGVHSLWFRWVNKTLEFSGADSEPASSWAEFQKLVEQKKNFLIKRLQNIR
;
A
#
# COMPACT_ATOMS: atom_id res chain seq x y z
N MET A 1 -5.73 -11.30 -33.03
CA MET A 1 -4.94 -10.99 -31.81
C MET A 1 -5.45 -9.78 -31.01
N ALA A 2 -6.07 -8.76 -31.63
CA ALA A 2 -6.54 -7.57 -30.89
C ALA A 2 -7.72 -7.80 -29.90
N LEU A 3 -8.66 -8.70 -30.22
CA LEU A 3 -9.85 -8.92 -29.38
C LEU A 3 -9.50 -9.56 -28.03
N PHE A 4 -8.60 -10.54 -28.01
CA PHE A 4 -8.13 -11.18 -26.78
C PHE A 4 -7.39 -10.21 -25.86
N SER A 5 -6.58 -9.30 -26.42
CA SER A 5 -5.90 -8.24 -25.64
C SER A 5 -6.92 -7.32 -24.97
N LYS A 6 -7.91 -6.85 -25.73
CA LYS A 6 -8.94 -5.94 -25.22
C LYS A 6 -9.77 -6.57 -24.10
N LEU A 7 -10.14 -7.84 -24.23
CA LEU A 7 -10.87 -8.59 -23.20
C LEU A 7 -10.06 -8.75 -21.92
N GLN A 8 -8.76 -9.08 -22.04
CA GLN A 8 -7.86 -9.19 -20.89
C GLN A 8 -7.65 -7.84 -20.20
N GLU A 9 -7.53 -6.75 -20.96
CA GLU A 9 -7.42 -5.39 -20.44
C GLU A 9 -8.69 -4.96 -19.69
N GLU A 10 -9.88 -5.21 -20.28
CA GLU A 10 -11.17 -4.90 -19.65
C GLU A 10 -11.36 -5.71 -18.36
N PHE A 11 -11.09 -7.02 -18.40
CA PHE A 11 -11.10 -7.87 -17.21
C PHE A 11 -10.16 -7.35 -16.13
N ALA A 12 -8.90 -7.07 -16.47
CA ALA A 12 -7.91 -6.55 -15.52
C ALA A 12 -8.35 -5.21 -14.91
N SER A 13 -8.95 -4.33 -15.72
CA SER A 13 -9.54 -3.07 -15.27
C SER A 13 -10.69 -3.28 -14.27
N VAL A 14 -11.62 -4.20 -14.55
CA VAL A 14 -12.76 -4.49 -13.65
C VAL A 14 -12.28 -5.15 -12.36
N TRP A 15 -11.30 -6.06 -12.44
CA TRP A 15 -10.69 -6.70 -11.28
C TRP A 15 -9.99 -5.69 -10.36
N ASN A 16 -9.25 -4.74 -10.94
CA ASN A 16 -8.64 -3.63 -10.20
C ASN A 16 -9.71 -2.76 -9.52
N LEU A 17 -10.79 -2.44 -10.23
CA LEU A 17 -11.91 -1.66 -9.68
C LEU A 17 -12.56 -2.37 -8.48
N LEU A 18 -12.73 -3.69 -8.56
CA LEU A 18 -13.27 -4.50 -7.47
C LEU A 18 -12.37 -4.50 -6.23
N ASN A 19 -11.06 -4.66 -6.43
CA ASN A 19 -10.08 -4.61 -5.35
C ASN A 19 -10.00 -3.22 -4.70
N ASP A 20 -9.94 -2.15 -5.49
CA ASP A 20 -9.93 -0.78 -4.97
C ASP A 20 -11.20 -0.50 -4.15
N THR A 21 -12.36 -1.03 -4.57
CA THR A 21 -13.63 -0.90 -3.84
C THR A 21 -13.62 -1.69 -2.52
N SER A 22 -13.09 -2.91 -2.53
CA SER A 22 -12.94 -3.74 -1.33
C SER A 22 -12.07 -3.05 -0.27
N THR A 23 -10.96 -2.45 -0.69
CA THR A 23 -10.06 -1.70 0.18
C THR A 23 -10.75 -0.48 0.78
N ALA A 24 -11.51 0.27 -0.02
CA ALA A 24 -12.25 1.43 0.47
C ALA A 24 -13.31 1.04 1.52
N LEU A 25 -14.03 -0.07 1.31
CA LEU A 25 -14.98 -0.62 2.27
C LEU A 25 -14.32 -1.06 3.58
N ALA A 26 -13.15 -1.71 3.51
CA ALA A 26 -12.38 -2.07 4.70
C ALA A 26 -11.96 -0.84 5.52
N ARG A 27 -11.52 0.23 4.85
CA ARG A 27 -11.19 1.51 5.52
C ARG A 27 -12.41 2.16 6.16
N ALA A 28 -13.56 2.12 5.49
CA ALA A 28 -14.81 2.65 6.00
C ALA A 28 -15.43 1.78 7.12
N LYS A 29 -14.83 0.63 7.46
CA LYS A 29 -15.39 -0.38 8.37
C LYS A 29 -16.74 -0.95 7.91
N LEU A 30 -17.03 -0.87 6.61
CA LEU A 30 -18.25 -1.38 5.98
C LEU A 30 -18.04 -2.73 5.28
N PHE A 31 -16.84 -3.30 5.35
CA PHE A 31 -16.51 -4.50 4.57
C PHE A 31 -17.46 -5.68 4.85
N GLN A 32 -17.82 -5.91 6.12
CA GLN A 32 -18.69 -7.03 6.50
C GLN A 32 -20.07 -6.94 5.85
N GLU A 33 -20.60 -5.74 5.65
CA GLU A 33 -21.92 -5.52 5.04
C GLU A 33 -21.95 -5.94 3.56
N PHE A 34 -20.81 -5.83 2.86
CA PHE A 34 -20.70 -6.08 1.42
C PHE A 34 -19.81 -7.28 1.07
N GLU A 35 -19.31 -8.01 2.06
CA GLU A 35 -18.34 -9.10 1.87
C GLU A 35 -18.90 -10.17 0.93
N ASN A 36 -20.17 -10.55 1.12
CA ASN A 36 -20.80 -11.58 0.29
C ASN A 36 -20.91 -11.13 -1.17
N ASP A 37 -21.31 -9.89 -1.43
CA ASP A 37 -21.43 -9.34 -2.78
C ASP A 37 -20.06 -9.30 -3.47
N LEU A 38 -19.03 -8.82 -2.78
CA LEU A 38 -17.66 -8.79 -3.29
C LEU A 38 -17.15 -10.21 -3.62
N ARG A 39 -17.46 -11.20 -2.77
CA ARG A 39 -17.09 -12.60 -2.99
C ARG A 39 -17.79 -13.18 -4.22
N VAL A 40 -19.09 -12.94 -4.38
CA VAL A 40 -19.86 -13.37 -5.55
C VAL A 40 -19.30 -12.75 -6.83
N TRP A 41 -19.01 -11.45 -6.83
CA TRP A 41 -18.45 -10.78 -8.01
C TRP A 41 -17.05 -11.27 -8.36
N ARG A 42 -16.20 -11.58 -7.37
CA ARG A 42 -14.90 -12.24 -7.61
C ARG A 42 -15.08 -13.60 -8.27
N ALA A 43 -16.01 -14.41 -7.76
CA ALA A 43 -16.29 -15.74 -8.32
C ALA A 43 -16.79 -15.64 -9.76
N GLN A 44 -17.72 -14.72 -10.04
CA GLN A 44 -18.25 -14.47 -11.39
C GLN A 44 -17.15 -14.05 -12.37
N LEU A 45 -16.32 -13.07 -12.00
CA LEU A 45 -15.19 -12.65 -12.83
C LEU A 45 -14.16 -13.79 -13.03
N GLN A 46 -13.92 -14.61 -12.01
CA GLN A 46 -12.96 -15.71 -12.11
C GLN A 46 -13.46 -16.88 -12.98
N GLN A 47 -14.74 -17.22 -12.89
CA GLN A 47 -15.36 -18.30 -13.66
C GLN A 47 -15.60 -17.89 -15.12
N HIS A 48 -15.90 -16.61 -15.37
CA HIS A 48 -16.31 -16.09 -16.67
C HIS A 48 -15.32 -15.08 -17.25
N ARG A 49 -14.01 -15.32 -17.15
CA ARG A 49 -12.94 -14.39 -17.55
C ARG A 49 -12.98 -13.93 -19.02
N GLN A 50 -13.62 -14.70 -19.89
CA GLN A 50 -13.72 -14.41 -21.32
C GLN A 50 -15.12 -13.92 -21.74
N ASP A 51 -16.06 -13.85 -20.80
CA ASP A 51 -17.42 -13.38 -21.04
C ASP A 51 -17.51 -11.87 -20.78
N THR A 52 -17.68 -11.10 -21.85
CA THR A 52 -17.82 -9.64 -21.78
C THR A 52 -19.08 -9.23 -21.06
N GLN A 53 -20.17 -9.96 -21.23
CA GLN A 53 -21.45 -9.61 -20.65
C GLN A 53 -21.41 -9.73 -19.13
N VAL A 54 -20.82 -10.82 -18.62
CA VAL A 54 -20.60 -10.99 -17.18
C VAL A 54 -19.63 -9.93 -16.64
N THR A 55 -18.56 -9.63 -17.38
CA THR A 55 -17.58 -8.61 -16.99
C THR A 55 -18.22 -7.22 -16.88
N ASP A 56 -19.04 -6.83 -17.86
CA ASP A 56 -19.76 -5.55 -17.87
C ASP A 56 -20.85 -5.48 -16.81
N GLU A 57 -21.56 -6.58 -16.56
CA GLU A 57 -22.56 -6.65 -15.49
C GLU A 57 -21.91 -6.43 -14.12
N VAL A 58 -20.82 -7.14 -13.83
CA VAL A 58 -20.07 -6.96 -12.58
C VAL A 58 -19.51 -5.55 -12.48
N ARG A 59 -18.96 -5.01 -13.58
CA ARG A 59 -18.47 -3.62 -13.62
C ARG A 59 -19.56 -2.61 -13.26
N ARG A 60 -20.78 -2.80 -13.77
CA ARG A 60 -21.94 -1.96 -13.45
C ARG A 60 -22.28 -2.05 -11.97
N LYS A 61 -22.40 -3.27 -11.42
CA LYS A 61 -22.68 -3.49 -9.98
C LYS A 61 -21.65 -2.80 -9.08
N ILE A 62 -20.36 -2.90 -9.42
CA ILE A 62 -19.31 -2.22 -8.66
C ILE A 62 -19.46 -0.69 -8.76
N LYS A 63 -19.78 -0.15 -9.93
CA LYS A 63 -20.02 1.30 -10.09
C LYS A 63 -21.23 1.78 -9.27
N ASP A 64 -22.30 1.01 -9.24
CA ASP A 64 -23.52 1.35 -8.49
C ASP A 64 -23.26 1.35 -6.99
N LEU A 65 -22.57 0.33 -6.47
CA LEU A 65 -22.12 0.29 -5.08
C LEU A 65 -21.26 1.51 -4.76
N ARG A 66 -20.33 1.88 -5.65
CA ARG A 66 -19.50 3.07 -5.46
C ARG A 66 -20.30 4.37 -5.49
N ALA A 67 -21.36 4.46 -6.29
CA ALA A 67 -22.24 5.62 -6.29
C ALA A 67 -22.99 5.72 -4.95
N PHE A 68 -23.54 4.59 -4.47
CA PHE A 68 -24.20 4.50 -3.18
C PHE A 68 -23.28 4.91 -2.03
N LEU A 69 -22.06 4.36 -1.96
CA LEU A 69 -21.08 4.68 -0.93
C LEU A 69 -20.70 6.17 -0.92
N ARG A 70 -20.62 6.83 -2.09
CA ARG A 70 -20.40 8.29 -2.14
C ARG A 70 -21.56 9.09 -1.58
N GLN A 71 -22.81 8.66 -1.80
CA GLN A 71 -23.98 9.30 -1.20
C GLN A 71 -23.97 9.20 0.33
N GLN A 72 -23.39 8.12 0.87
CA GLN A 72 -23.16 7.93 2.30
C GLN A 72 -21.92 8.68 2.85
N GLY A 73 -21.26 9.51 2.02
CA GLY A 73 -20.09 10.29 2.42
C GLY A 73 -18.78 9.48 2.47
N VAL A 74 -18.75 8.25 1.95
CA VAL A 74 -17.52 7.46 1.87
C VAL A 74 -16.68 7.97 0.70
N GLU A 75 -15.45 8.41 1.01
CA GLU A 75 -14.52 8.91 0.01
C GLU A 75 -13.88 7.74 -0.76
N LEU A 76 -14.35 7.51 -2.00
CA LEU A 76 -13.91 6.40 -2.84
C LEU A 76 -12.84 6.86 -3.83
N ILE A 77 -11.60 6.98 -3.37
CA ILE A 77 -10.48 7.40 -4.21
C ILE A 77 -9.98 6.18 -5.00
N LEU A 78 -10.19 6.20 -6.32
CA LEU A 78 -9.66 5.19 -7.25
C LEU A 78 -8.13 5.23 -7.27
N GLY A 79 -7.47 4.07 -7.29
CA GLY A 79 -6.03 3.98 -7.47
C GLY A 79 -5.18 4.65 -6.39
N GLN A 80 -5.76 4.99 -5.24
CA GLN A 80 -5.01 5.64 -4.18
C GLN A 80 -4.06 4.63 -3.54
N LYS A 81 -2.78 4.97 -3.57
CA LYS A 81 -1.76 4.22 -2.82
C LYS A 81 -2.16 4.20 -1.35
N ASP A 82 -1.95 3.07 -0.67
CA ASP A 82 -2.12 2.94 0.78
C ASP A 82 -0.76 2.78 1.47
N ILE A 83 -0.78 2.85 2.79
CA ILE A 83 0.33 2.47 3.67
C ILE A 83 -0.22 1.65 4.83
N VAL A 84 0.45 0.54 5.13
CA VAL A 84 0.12 -0.32 6.27
C VAL A 84 1.39 -0.75 6.97
N THR A 85 1.30 -1.03 8.26
CA THR A 85 2.38 -1.62 9.04
C THR A 85 2.08 -3.10 9.30
N ARG A 86 3.11 -3.93 9.23
CA ARG A 86 3.14 -5.37 9.52
C ARG A 86 4.30 -5.59 10.47
N GLY A 87 4.25 -6.61 11.34
CA GLY A 87 5.15 -6.80 12.49
C GLY A 87 6.66 -6.62 12.26
N TRP A 88 7.43 -7.68 12.46
CA TRP A 88 8.89 -7.64 12.38
C TRP A 88 9.38 -8.53 11.25
N ARG A 89 10.50 -8.15 10.64
CA ARG A 89 11.12 -8.88 9.54
C ARG A 89 12.64 -8.88 9.67
N HIS A 90 13.22 -9.99 9.22
CA HIS A 90 14.65 -10.25 9.23
C HIS A 90 15.19 -10.24 7.79
N ASP A 91 16.48 -10.55 7.61
CA ASP A 91 17.15 -10.54 6.31
C ASP A 91 16.54 -11.51 5.28
N ASP A 92 15.83 -12.55 5.72
CA ASP A 92 15.11 -13.47 4.85
C ASP A 92 13.93 -12.82 4.10
N ALA A 93 13.44 -11.67 4.56
CA ALA A 93 12.34 -10.93 3.95
C ALA A 93 12.64 -10.46 2.52
N GLU A 94 13.91 -10.35 2.12
CA GLU A 94 14.29 -10.08 0.73
C GLU A 94 13.72 -11.13 -0.24
N ARG A 95 13.70 -12.41 0.19
CA ARG A 95 13.14 -13.51 -0.61
C ARG A 95 11.63 -13.40 -0.75
N GLU A 96 10.97 -12.70 0.17
CA GLU A 96 9.54 -12.39 0.13
C GLU A 96 9.22 -11.08 -0.63
N GLY A 97 10.24 -10.48 -1.27
CA GLY A 97 10.12 -9.26 -2.07
C GLY A 97 10.18 -7.96 -1.26
N PHE A 98 10.60 -8.01 0.01
CA PHE A 98 10.89 -6.80 0.77
C PHE A 98 12.24 -6.20 0.37
N ARG A 99 12.36 -4.88 0.57
CA ARG A 99 13.60 -4.13 0.44
C ARG A 99 13.89 -3.39 1.73
N ARG A 100 15.16 -3.16 2.04
CA ARG A 100 15.55 -2.34 3.18
C ARG A 100 15.37 -0.86 2.82
N CYS A 101 14.92 -0.07 3.79
CA CYS A 101 14.93 1.37 3.70
C CYS A 101 15.25 2.01 5.05
N VAL A 102 15.76 3.23 4.99
CA VAL A 102 15.89 4.11 6.13
C VAL A 102 15.08 5.37 5.83
N LEU A 103 14.19 5.71 6.75
CA LEU A 103 13.39 6.93 6.69
C LEU A 103 13.91 7.92 7.73
N PHE A 104 13.86 9.21 7.41
CA PHE A 104 13.96 10.29 8.38
C PHE A 104 12.75 11.20 8.22
N ILE A 105 11.86 11.18 9.21
CA ILE A 105 10.55 11.81 9.15
C ILE A 105 10.54 13.08 9.98
N GLN A 106 10.35 14.21 9.29
CA GLN A 106 10.18 15.53 9.89
C GLN A 106 8.72 15.98 9.77
N PRO A 107 8.30 17.04 10.50
CA PRO A 107 6.91 17.50 10.47
C PRO A 107 6.36 17.85 9.07
N LYS A 108 7.22 18.29 8.14
CA LYS A 108 6.82 18.73 6.79
C LYS A 108 7.43 17.91 5.65
N GLU A 109 8.43 17.08 5.94
CA GLU A 109 9.20 16.36 4.93
C GLU A 109 9.55 14.94 5.40
N VAL A 110 9.77 14.05 4.44
CA VAL A 110 10.26 12.69 4.68
C VAL A 110 11.43 12.48 3.75
N PHE A 111 12.60 12.25 4.33
CA PHE A 111 13.78 11.81 3.60
C PHE A 111 13.87 10.29 3.68
N TRP A 112 14.38 9.68 2.63
CA TRP A 112 14.52 8.24 2.58
C TRP A 112 15.67 7.82 1.68
N ILE A 113 16.18 6.64 1.96
CA ILE A 113 17.03 5.86 1.07
C ILE A 113 16.63 4.38 1.19
N SER A 114 16.75 3.65 0.12
CA SER A 114 16.41 2.23 0.01
C SER A 114 17.43 1.52 -0.86
N GLY A 115 17.62 0.22 -0.63
CA GLY A 115 18.61 -0.56 -1.37
C GLY A 115 18.79 -1.97 -0.82
N SER A 116 19.78 -2.67 -1.36
CA SER A 116 20.22 -4.00 -0.92
C SER A 116 21.24 -3.95 0.22
N GLU A 117 21.87 -2.79 0.46
CA GLU A 117 22.77 -2.59 1.58
C GLU A 117 22.04 -2.78 2.93
N ASN A 118 22.79 -3.14 3.98
CA ASN A 118 22.22 -3.25 5.32
C ASN A 118 21.72 -1.89 5.85
N HIS A 119 20.84 -1.92 6.87
CA HIS A 119 20.23 -0.69 7.41
C HIS A 119 21.23 0.31 7.98
N GLY A 120 22.39 -0.14 8.47
CA GLY A 120 23.46 0.74 8.97
C GLY A 120 24.09 1.54 7.83
N ALA A 121 24.52 0.86 6.76
CA ALA A 121 25.07 1.50 5.57
C ALA A 121 24.07 2.46 4.91
N LEU A 122 22.79 2.08 4.87
CA LEU A 122 21.73 2.98 4.39
C LEU A 122 21.56 4.21 5.29
N LYS A 123 21.66 4.06 6.62
CA LYS A 123 21.61 5.20 7.55
C LYS A 123 22.77 6.16 7.31
N ASP A 124 23.99 5.64 7.18
CA ASP A 124 25.19 6.46 6.94
C ASP A 124 25.11 7.20 5.61
N ALA A 125 24.61 6.53 4.57
CA ALA A 125 24.38 7.13 3.26
C ALA A 125 23.32 8.24 3.31
N LEU A 126 22.22 8.03 4.04
CA LEU A 126 21.19 9.07 4.24
C LEU A 126 21.74 10.24 5.06
N GLY A 127 22.48 9.98 6.14
CA GLY A 127 23.14 10.99 6.95
C GLY A 127 24.10 11.84 6.11
N SER A 128 24.95 11.19 5.31
CA SER A 128 25.88 11.86 4.38
C SER A 128 25.14 12.74 3.37
N LYS A 129 24.04 12.25 2.78
CA LYS A 129 23.20 13.01 1.84
C LYS A 129 22.58 14.26 2.48
N LEU A 130 22.23 14.16 3.76
CA LEU A 130 21.64 15.25 4.54
C LEU A 130 22.68 16.12 5.26
N LYS A 131 23.98 15.79 5.14
CA LYS A 131 25.10 16.41 5.86
C LYS A 131 24.92 16.35 7.39
N LEU A 132 24.39 15.24 7.89
CA LEU A 132 24.24 14.94 9.31
C LEU A 132 25.31 13.94 9.73
N GLN A 133 26.08 14.27 10.78
CA GLN A 133 27.22 13.45 11.23
C GLN A 133 26.81 12.16 11.95
N ASP A 134 25.67 12.16 12.64
CA ASP A 134 25.10 10.96 13.25
C ASP A 134 23.58 11.02 13.12
N LEU A 135 23.04 10.25 12.19
CA LEU A 135 21.61 10.19 11.97
C LEU A 135 20.89 9.43 13.10
N ASN A 136 21.56 8.54 13.84
CA ASN A 136 20.93 7.76 14.92
C ASN A 136 20.53 8.64 16.11
N ALA A 137 21.19 9.78 16.29
CA ALA A 137 20.86 10.75 17.33
C ALA A 137 19.56 11.53 17.05
N TRP A 138 18.99 11.42 15.85
CA TRP A 138 17.82 12.21 15.46
C TRP A 138 16.51 11.45 15.68
N PRO A 139 15.52 12.06 16.36
CA PRO A 139 14.19 11.47 16.48
C PRO A 139 13.52 11.38 15.10
N GLY A 140 12.71 10.34 14.90
CA GLY A 140 11.99 10.09 13.65
C GLY A 140 12.82 9.41 12.56
N VAL A 141 13.97 8.85 12.91
CA VAL A 141 14.77 7.99 12.03
C VAL A 141 14.34 6.53 12.23
N HIS A 142 13.98 5.86 11.14
CA HIS A 142 13.45 4.50 11.17
C HIS A 142 14.15 3.60 10.15
N SER A 143 14.70 2.48 10.61
CA SER A 143 15.20 1.37 9.79
C SER A 143 14.08 0.35 9.58
N LEU A 144 13.63 0.19 8.34
CA LEU A 144 12.45 -0.60 8.02
C LEU A 144 12.68 -1.53 6.84
N TRP A 145 11.82 -2.54 6.76
CA TRP A 145 11.55 -3.29 5.54
C TRP A 145 10.32 -2.73 4.86
N PHE A 146 10.32 -2.67 3.53
CA PHE A 146 9.14 -2.27 2.79
C PHE A 146 8.93 -3.07 1.51
N ARG A 147 7.68 -3.10 1.05
CA ARG A 147 7.33 -3.55 -0.31
C ARG A 147 6.04 -2.90 -0.78
N TRP A 148 5.84 -2.91 -2.09
CA TRP A 148 4.55 -2.59 -2.69
C TRP A 148 3.77 -3.87 -2.98
N VAL A 149 2.55 -3.98 -2.45
CA VAL A 149 1.60 -5.06 -2.76
C VAL A 149 0.26 -4.44 -3.10
N ASN A 150 -0.25 -4.64 -4.32
CA ASN A 150 -1.57 -4.14 -4.75
C ASN A 150 -1.78 -2.64 -4.46
N LYS A 151 -0.80 -1.78 -4.79
CA LYS A 151 -0.79 -0.33 -4.49
C LYS A 151 -0.76 0.02 -3.00
N THR A 152 -0.49 -0.93 -2.12
CA THR A 152 -0.26 -0.70 -0.69
C THR A 152 1.23 -0.79 -0.39
N LEU A 153 1.77 0.25 0.22
CA LEU A 153 3.11 0.27 0.78
C LEU A 153 3.07 -0.42 2.14
N GLU A 154 3.55 -1.65 2.20
CA GLU A 154 3.68 -2.39 3.46
C GLU A 154 5.04 -2.07 4.09
N PHE A 155 5.04 -1.61 5.34
CA PHE A 155 6.25 -1.46 6.15
C PHE A 155 6.31 -2.53 7.24
N SER A 156 7.52 -2.97 7.59
CA SER A 156 7.79 -3.80 8.75
C SER A 156 9.02 -3.32 9.51
N GLY A 157 9.02 -3.53 10.83
CA GLY A 157 10.18 -3.23 11.67
C GLY A 157 11.36 -4.12 11.28
N ALA A 158 12.57 -3.57 11.32
CA ALA A 158 13.83 -4.31 11.13
C ALA A 158 14.46 -4.62 12.50
N ASP A 159 15.30 -5.65 12.59
CA ASP A 159 15.99 -5.99 13.86
C ASP A 159 16.87 -4.88 14.42
N SER A 160 17.39 -4.02 13.53
CA SER A 160 18.18 -2.86 13.90
C SER A 160 17.35 -1.69 14.44
N GLU A 161 16.02 -1.81 14.46
CA GLU A 161 15.07 -0.79 14.91
C GLU A 161 14.61 -1.08 16.35
N PRO A 162 14.75 -0.11 17.27
CA PRO A 162 14.20 -0.26 18.62
C PRO A 162 12.67 -0.46 18.61
N ALA A 163 12.16 -1.32 19.48
CA ALA A 163 10.71 -1.58 19.58
C ALA A 163 9.87 -0.32 19.86
N SER A 164 10.41 0.62 20.65
CA SER A 164 9.79 1.92 20.90
C SER A 164 9.67 2.76 19.62
N SER A 165 10.75 2.82 18.84
CA SER A 165 10.81 3.55 17.57
C SER A 165 9.85 2.97 16.52
N TRP A 166 9.73 1.63 16.47
CA TRP A 166 8.73 0.98 15.63
C TRP A 166 7.30 1.33 16.05
N ALA A 167 6.99 1.28 17.35
CA ALA A 167 5.67 1.66 17.87
C ALA A 167 5.31 3.13 17.58
N GLU A 168 6.30 4.03 17.66
CA GLU A 168 6.15 5.43 17.27
C GLU A 168 5.84 5.59 15.78
N PHE A 169 6.56 4.85 14.93
CA PHE A 169 6.30 4.83 13.49
C PHE A 169 4.88 4.33 13.17
N GLN A 170 4.41 3.28 13.84
CA GLN A 170 3.04 2.77 13.64
C GLN A 170 1.99 3.84 13.96
N LYS A 171 2.12 4.53 15.10
CA LYS A 171 1.24 5.66 15.46
C LYS A 171 1.30 6.79 14.43
N LEU A 172 2.49 7.09 13.93
CA LEU A 172 2.69 8.12 12.90
C LEU A 172 1.99 7.75 11.59
N VAL A 173 2.03 6.47 11.20
CA VAL A 173 1.34 5.96 10.00
C VAL A 173 -0.16 6.10 10.14
N GLU A 174 -0.72 5.80 11.31
CA GLU A 174 -2.15 5.98 11.58
C GLU A 174 -2.57 7.44 11.53
N GLN A 175 -1.78 8.34 12.13
CA GLN A 175 -2.11 9.77 12.23
C GLN A 175 -1.86 10.54 10.94
N LYS A 176 -0.85 10.17 10.16
CA LYS A 176 -0.34 10.95 9.02
C LYS A 176 -0.27 10.15 7.71
N LYS A 177 -1.11 9.12 7.57
CA LYS A 177 -1.23 8.24 6.39
C LYS A 177 -1.11 8.98 5.05
N ASN A 178 -1.97 9.99 4.81
CA ASN A 178 -2.00 10.73 3.55
C ASN A 178 -0.71 11.49 3.26
N PHE A 179 -0.10 12.08 4.30
CA PHE A 179 1.18 12.78 4.18
C PHE A 179 2.30 11.81 3.80
N LEU A 180 2.38 10.66 4.48
CA LEU A 180 3.41 9.65 4.22
C LEU A 180 3.26 9.06 2.82
N ILE A 181 2.05 8.67 2.40
CA ILE A 181 1.82 8.14 1.05
C ILE A 181 2.26 9.16 0.00
N LYS A 182 1.92 10.45 0.16
CA LYS A 182 2.30 11.48 -0.81
C LYS A 182 3.82 11.63 -0.94
N ARG A 183 4.57 11.49 0.16
CA ARG A 183 6.03 11.60 0.19
C ARG A 183 6.75 10.31 -0.25
N LEU A 184 6.15 9.15 0.00
CA LEU A 184 6.75 7.84 -0.23
C LEU A 184 6.22 7.14 -1.49
N GLN A 185 5.36 7.79 -2.27
CA GLN A 185 4.78 7.19 -3.48
C GLN A 185 5.81 6.67 -4.49
N ASN A 186 7.04 7.19 -4.46
CA ASN A 186 8.12 6.83 -5.39
C ASN A 186 9.28 6.09 -4.70
N ILE A 187 9.11 5.60 -3.47
CA ILE A 187 10.10 4.74 -2.83
C ILE A 187 10.29 3.47 -3.66
N ARG A 188 11.55 3.07 -3.87
CA ARG A 188 11.95 1.97 -4.75
C ARG A 188 13.02 1.11 -4.13
#